data_AF-A0A1A8X7Q7-F1
#
_entry.id   AF-A0A1A8X7Q7-F1
#
_cell.length_a   1.000
_cell.length_b   1.000
_cell.length_c   1.000
_cell.angle_alpha   90.00
_cell.angle_beta   90.00
_cell.angle_gamma   90.00
#
_symmetry.space_group_name_H-M   'P 1'
#
loop_
_entity.id
_entity.type
_entity.pdbx_description
1 polymer ?
#
loop_
_entity_poly.entity_id
_entity_poly.type
_entity_poly.pdbx_seq_one_letter_code
_entity_poly.pdbx_strand_id
1 'polypeptide(L)'
;MKTLIIFLLSLIWVFFYEGIVESRNLKLDVDGKTYTILYDAKKVNFSDLDILRIMFHPNHIKHCGNSIVNYIKELSGNDLSKLTFVVKHIDITYEKPLTYDENYKIIGGITYYGNTSLKITLIGTKSGSKIKNFAFSMKNLLGVVSSEQEEFLKNEKMLENVLEKYNKNNNGLIDMKDEQLKKIAENKKCLNYFLVNYTLVHVDKYGSKQSIREDYKSVYPPMEVEKLKEIANIIC
;
A
#
# COMPACT_ATOMS: atom_id res chain seq x y z
N MET A 1 -32.32 -12.90 -27.36
CA MET A 1 -31.87 -13.83 -26.29
C MET A 1 -30.35 -13.89 -26.13
N LYS A 2 -29.57 -14.12 -27.19
CA LYS A 2 -28.09 -14.22 -27.09
C LYS A 2 -27.41 -12.94 -26.59
N THR A 3 -27.87 -11.76 -26.99
CA THR A 3 -27.34 -10.45 -26.56
C THR A 3 -27.57 -10.16 -25.07
N LEU A 4 -28.71 -10.58 -24.52
CA LEU A 4 -29.03 -10.42 -23.10
C LEU A 4 -28.12 -11.28 -22.21
N ILE A 5 -27.80 -12.50 -22.66
CA ILE A 5 -26.91 -13.42 -21.96
C ILE A 5 -25.47 -12.90 -21.96
N ILE A 6 -25.00 -12.34 -23.08
CA ILE A 6 -23.67 -11.72 -23.16
C ILE A 6 -23.57 -10.51 -22.23
N PHE A 7 -24.62 -9.68 -22.17
CA PHE A 7 -24.66 -8.52 -21.28
C PHE A 7 -24.67 -8.92 -19.79
N LEU A 8 -25.41 -9.98 -19.44
CA LEU A 8 -25.44 -10.52 -18.08
C LEU A 8 -24.07 -11.10 -17.68
N LEU A 9 -23.42 -11.83 -18.58
CA LEU A 9 -22.08 -12.37 -18.36
C LEU A 9 -21.02 -11.28 -18.22
N SER A 10 -21.12 -10.18 -18.96
CA SER A 10 -20.23 -9.02 -18.79
C SER A 10 -20.44 -8.31 -17.45
N LEU A 11 -21.69 -8.19 -16.98
CA LEU A 11 -22.00 -7.63 -15.67
C LEU A 11 -21.44 -8.50 -14.54
N ILE A 12 -21.60 -9.83 -14.65
CA ILE A 12 -21.03 -10.78 -13.71
C ILE A 12 -19.50 -10.68 -13.69
N TRP A 13 -18.86 -10.52 -14.86
CA TRP A 13 -17.41 -10.26 -14.93
C TRP A 13 -17.01 -8.96 -14.21
N VAL A 14 -17.77 -7.87 -14.37
CA VAL A 14 -17.51 -6.62 -13.64
C VAL A 14 -17.64 -6.81 -12.12
N PHE A 15 -18.63 -7.57 -11.64
CA PHE A 15 -18.79 -7.87 -10.21
C PHE A 15 -17.68 -8.76 -9.64
N PHE A 16 -17.11 -9.69 -10.42
CA PHE A 16 -15.97 -10.49 -9.98
C PHE A 16 -14.63 -9.73 -9.96
N TYR A 17 -14.55 -8.55 -10.58
CA TYR A 17 -13.36 -7.70 -10.55
C TYR A 17 -13.27 -6.79 -9.30
N GLU A 18 -14.32 -6.69 -8.49
CA GLU A 18 -14.34 -5.84 -7.27
C GLU A 18 -13.58 -6.45 -6.07
N GLY A 19 -12.85 -7.55 -6.26
CA GLY A 19 -12.15 -8.28 -5.19
C GLY A 19 -10.70 -7.85 -4.91
N ILE A 20 -10.16 -6.80 -5.54
CA ILE A 20 -8.80 -6.34 -5.28
C ILE A 20 -8.89 -5.04 -4.50
N VAL A 21 -8.58 -5.09 -3.21
CA VAL A 21 -8.58 -3.94 -2.29
C VAL A 21 -7.85 -2.76 -2.95
N GLU A 22 -8.61 -1.70 -3.20
CA GLU A 22 -8.18 -0.48 -3.88
C GLU A 22 -7.09 0.25 -3.09
N SER A 23 -6.16 0.90 -3.81
CA SER A 23 -5.26 1.91 -3.24
C SER A 23 -6.07 2.93 -2.46
N ARG A 24 -5.73 3.17 -1.18
CA ARG A 24 -6.44 4.07 -0.28
C ARG A 24 -5.49 4.92 0.54
N ASN A 25 -5.91 6.13 0.87
CA ASN A 25 -5.25 6.96 1.87
C ASN A 25 -5.92 6.80 3.24
N LEU A 26 -5.18 6.26 4.21
CA LEU A 26 -5.67 6.07 5.58
C LEU A 26 -5.28 7.29 6.43
N LYS A 27 -6.21 7.82 7.20
CA LYS A 27 -5.93 8.86 8.20
C LYS A 27 -5.69 8.20 9.55
N LEU A 28 -4.53 8.45 10.14
CA LEU A 28 -4.11 7.86 11.41
C LEU A 28 -3.94 8.95 12.46
N ASP A 29 -4.43 8.70 13.67
CA ASP A 29 -4.03 9.45 14.86
C ASP A 29 -2.83 8.76 15.51
N VAL A 30 -1.71 9.48 15.55
CA VAL A 30 -0.47 9.06 16.21
C VAL A 30 -0.08 10.15 17.19
N ASP A 31 -0.28 9.87 18.48
CA ASP A 31 0.04 10.78 19.58
C ASP A 31 -0.64 12.16 19.48
N GLY A 32 -1.90 12.19 19.04
CA GLY A 32 -2.70 13.42 18.90
C GLY A 32 -2.38 14.20 17.63
N LYS A 33 -1.64 13.62 16.69
CA LYS A 33 -1.37 14.18 15.36
C LYS A 33 -1.94 13.29 14.28
N THR A 34 -2.66 13.91 13.36
CA THR A 34 -3.22 13.23 12.20
C THR A 34 -2.19 13.12 11.09
N TYR A 35 -1.97 11.89 10.62
CA TYR A 35 -1.13 11.59 9.46
C TYR A 35 -1.96 10.91 8.38
N THR A 36 -1.65 11.21 7.12
CA THR A 36 -2.26 10.51 5.97
C THR A 36 -1.23 9.55 5.39
N ILE A 37 -1.49 8.25 5.47
CA ILE A 37 -0.61 7.21 4.92
C ILE A 37 -1.23 6.60 3.65
N LEU A 38 -0.36 6.21 2.74
CA LEU A 38 -0.67 5.38 1.58
C LEU A 38 -0.80 3.93 2.06
N TYR A 39 -1.88 3.26 1.67
CA TYR A 39 -2.08 1.83 1.83
C TYR A 39 -2.60 1.25 0.51
N ASP A 40 -1.82 0.38 -0.13
CA ASP A 40 -2.17 -0.19 -1.43
C ASP A 40 -1.84 -1.69 -1.47
N ALA A 41 -2.89 -2.51 -1.60
CA ALA A 41 -2.74 -3.96 -1.74
C ALA A 41 -2.36 -4.31 -3.18
N LYS A 42 -1.38 -5.20 -3.33
CA LYS A 42 -0.83 -5.62 -4.62
C LYS A 42 -0.67 -7.12 -4.67
N LYS A 43 -0.69 -7.64 -5.90
CA LYS A 43 -0.42 -9.03 -6.22
C LYS A 43 0.62 -9.10 -7.33
N VAL A 44 1.60 -9.97 -7.18
CA VAL A 44 2.64 -10.19 -8.20
C VAL A 44 2.04 -11.00 -9.35
N ASN A 45 1.97 -10.39 -10.53
CA ASN A 45 1.47 -11.04 -11.74
C ASN A 45 2.61 -11.77 -12.46
N PHE A 46 2.25 -12.67 -13.37
CA PHE A 46 3.23 -13.35 -14.22
C PHE A 46 4.07 -12.35 -15.04
N SER A 47 3.45 -11.27 -15.52
CA SER A 47 4.12 -10.19 -16.26
C SER A 47 5.12 -9.40 -15.42
N ASP A 48 5.08 -9.55 -14.09
CA ASP A 48 5.94 -8.80 -13.19
C ASP A 48 7.30 -9.50 -12.96
N LEU A 49 7.44 -10.75 -13.43
CA LEU A 49 8.58 -11.62 -13.14
C LEU A 49 9.70 -11.49 -14.18
N ASP A 50 10.92 -11.77 -13.75
CA ASP A 50 12.08 -12.00 -14.61
C ASP A 50 12.32 -13.50 -14.90
N ILE A 51 13.43 -13.79 -15.58
CA ILE A 51 13.84 -15.17 -15.92
C ILE A 51 14.11 -16.05 -14.69
N LEU A 52 14.35 -15.45 -13.52
CA LEU A 52 14.58 -16.15 -12.24
C LEU A 52 13.26 -16.39 -11.48
N ARG A 53 12.11 -16.02 -12.07
CA ARG A 53 10.77 -16.14 -11.46
C ARG A 53 10.60 -15.31 -10.18
N ILE A 54 11.37 -14.24 -10.06
CA ILE A 54 11.21 -13.22 -9.03
C ILE A 54 10.77 -11.91 -9.67
N MET A 55 10.20 -11.01 -8.87
CA MET A 55 9.73 -9.72 -9.35
C MET A 55 10.88 -8.91 -9.94
N PHE A 56 10.75 -8.54 -11.21
CA PHE A 56 11.74 -7.76 -11.92
C PHE A 56 11.89 -6.38 -11.24
N HIS A 57 13.13 -5.95 -11.00
CA HIS A 57 13.42 -4.75 -10.22
C HIS A 57 12.67 -3.47 -10.66
N PRO A 58 12.41 -3.16 -11.95
CA PRO A 58 11.66 -1.98 -12.36
C PRO A 58 10.16 -2.10 -12.08
N ASN A 59 9.63 -3.32 -11.95
CA ASN A 59 8.23 -3.51 -11.59
C ASN A 59 7.95 -3.06 -10.15
N HIS A 60 8.95 -3.13 -9.25
CA HIS A 60 8.84 -2.54 -7.91
C HIS A 60 8.62 -1.03 -8.01
N ILE A 61 9.40 -0.36 -8.87
CA ILE A 61 9.30 1.07 -9.14
C ILE A 61 7.97 1.42 -9.80
N LYS A 62 7.49 0.58 -10.72
CA LYS A 62 6.18 0.73 -11.36
C LYS A 62 5.04 0.63 -10.35
N HIS A 63 5.03 -0.40 -9.52
CA HIS A 63 3.99 -0.59 -8.51
C HIS A 63 3.98 0.57 -7.52
N CYS A 64 5.15 0.94 -6.99
CA CYS A 64 5.31 2.09 -6.09
C CYS A 64 4.91 3.42 -6.74
N GLY A 65 5.32 3.65 -7.98
CA GLY A 65 4.99 4.88 -8.73
C GLY A 65 3.48 5.03 -8.91
N ASN A 66 2.79 3.96 -9.29
CA ASN A 66 1.33 3.95 -9.42
C ASN A 66 0.64 4.26 -8.08
N SER A 67 1.11 3.66 -6.98
CA SER A 67 0.58 3.93 -5.64
C SER A 67 0.79 5.41 -5.24
N ILE A 68 1.96 5.98 -5.54
CA ILE A 68 2.26 7.40 -5.27
C ILE A 68 1.34 8.33 -6.05
N VAL A 69 1.09 8.04 -7.33
CA VAL A 69 0.18 8.85 -8.16
C VAL A 69 -1.21 8.89 -7.54
N ASN A 70 -1.74 7.74 -7.11
CA ASN A 70 -3.05 7.67 -6.44
C ASN A 70 -3.03 8.43 -5.12
N TYR A 71 -1.99 8.24 -4.31
CA TYR A 71 -1.83 8.95 -3.03
C TYR A 71 -1.87 10.47 -3.22
N ILE A 72 -1.03 11.03 -4.08
CA ILE A 72 -0.97 12.48 -4.31
C ILE A 72 -2.25 13.01 -4.96
N LYS A 73 -2.87 12.23 -5.85
CA LYS A 73 -4.15 12.59 -6.48
C LYS A 73 -5.23 12.79 -5.42
N GLU A 74 -5.34 11.88 -4.47
CA GLU A 74 -6.27 12.01 -3.34
C GLU A 74 -5.91 13.20 -2.43
N LEU A 75 -4.63 13.41 -2.11
CA LEU A 75 -4.20 14.59 -1.33
C LEU A 75 -4.55 15.92 -2.02
N SER A 76 -4.64 15.91 -3.34
CA SER A 76 -4.96 17.07 -4.19
C SER A 76 -6.47 17.25 -4.44
N GLY A 77 -7.32 16.43 -3.80
CA GLY A 77 -8.77 16.46 -3.98
C GLY A 77 -9.22 15.96 -5.35
N ASN A 78 -8.49 15.01 -5.94
CA ASN A 78 -8.71 14.42 -7.27
C ASN A 78 -8.55 15.37 -8.46
N ASP A 79 -8.01 16.57 -8.22
CA ASP A 79 -7.75 17.54 -9.27
C ASP A 79 -6.35 17.29 -9.88
N LEU A 80 -6.32 16.65 -11.05
CA LEU A 80 -5.09 16.34 -11.78
C LEU A 80 -4.31 17.60 -12.19
N SER A 81 -4.97 18.76 -12.31
CA SER A 81 -4.28 20.02 -12.63
C SER A 81 -3.40 20.52 -11.47
N LYS A 82 -3.63 20.00 -10.26
CA LYS A 82 -2.83 20.25 -9.06
C LYS A 82 -1.73 19.21 -8.84
N LEU A 83 -1.64 18.19 -9.69
CA LEU A 83 -0.55 17.20 -9.68
C LEU A 83 0.69 17.76 -10.35
N THR A 84 1.39 18.62 -9.62
CA THR A 84 2.53 19.35 -10.12
C THR A 84 3.85 18.83 -9.54
N PHE A 85 3.98 17.50 -9.43
CA PHE A 85 5.18 16.85 -8.90
C PHE A 85 5.88 16.01 -9.95
N VAL A 86 7.20 16.15 -10.03
CA VAL A 86 8.06 15.31 -10.89
C VAL A 86 9.06 14.53 -10.04
N VAL A 87 9.34 13.30 -10.45
CA VAL A 87 10.31 12.45 -9.78
C VAL A 87 11.72 12.96 -10.08
N LYS A 88 12.48 13.27 -9.02
CA LYS A 88 13.90 13.67 -9.13
C LYS A 88 14.83 12.50 -8.86
N HIS A 89 14.52 11.70 -7.84
CA HIS A 89 15.40 10.64 -7.38
C HIS A 89 14.58 9.51 -6.74
N ILE A 90 15.00 8.28 -6.98
CA ILE A 90 14.44 7.08 -6.39
C ILE A 90 15.59 6.27 -5.82
N ASP A 91 15.47 5.91 -4.55
CA ASP A 91 16.40 5.01 -3.87
C ASP A 91 15.61 3.81 -3.34
N ILE A 92 16.02 2.59 -3.72
CA ILE A 92 15.34 1.35 -3.35
C ILE A 92 16.33 0.37 -2.73
N THR A 93 15.96 -0.17 -1.58
CA THR A 93 16.65 -1.26 -0.91
C THR A 93 15.81 -2.52 -0.97
N TYR A 94 16.39 -3.62 -1.42
CA TYR A 94 15.75 -4.93 -1.49
C TYR A 94 16.21 -5.79 -0.31
N GLU A 95 15.26 -6.25 0.50
CA GLU A 95 15.52 -7.17 1.61
C GLU A 95 15.25 -8.62 1.20
N LYS A 96 14.15 -8.86 0.46
CA LYS A 96 13.71 -10.19 0.02
C LYS A 96 13.07 -10.13 -1.35
N PRO A 97 13.21 -11.19 -2.16
CA PRO A 97 12.53 -11.26 -3.44
C PRO A 97 11.02 -11.46 -3.25
N LEU A 98 10.24 -10.84 -4.14
CA LEU A 98 8.83 -11.13 -4.37
C LEU A 98 8.72 -12.19 -5.47
N THR A 99 7.80 -13.14 -5.33
CA THR A 99 7.59 -14.26 -6.25
C THR A 99 6.16 -14.30 -6.78
N TYR A 100 5.91 -15.14 -7.79
CA TYR A 100 4.60 -15.28 -8.43
C TYR A 100 3.48 -15.53 -7.42
N ASP A 101 2.32 -14.91 -7.66
CA ASP A 101 1.08 -15.09 -6.88
C ASP A 101 1.16 -14.57 -5.43
N GLU A 102 2.28 -13.96 -5.02
CA GLU A 102 2.37 -13.33 -3.71
C GLU A 102 1.54 -12.04 -3.65
N ASN A 103 0.64 -11.99 -2.66
CA ASN A 103 -0.01 -10.77 -2.22
C ASN A 103 0.92 -10.04 -1.23
N TYR A 104 1.05 -8.73 -1.41
CA TYR A 104 1.79 -7.84 -0.53
C TYR A 104 1.12 -6.47 -0.49
N LYS A 105 1.55 -5.60 0.42
CA LYS A 105 1.04 -4.25 0.60
C LYS A 105 2.17 -3.25 0.42
N ILE A 106 1.84 -2.12 -0.18
CA ILE A 106 2.69 -0.93 -0.21
C ILE A 106 2.12 0.01 0.83
N ILE A 107 2.89 0.28 1.88
CA ILE A 107 2.52 1.20 2.95
C ILE A 107 3.51 2.35 2.93
N GLY A 108 3.04 3.59 2.98
CA GLY A 108 3.94 4.72 2.90
C GLY A 108 3.38 6.05 3.34
N GLY A 109 4.21 7.07 3.33
CA GLY A 109 3.81 8.41 3.71
C GLY A 109 4.89 9.43 3.40
N ILE A 110 4.54 10.70 3.55
CA ILE A 110 5.50 11.79 3.42
C ILE A 110 6.42 11.75 4.63
N THR A 111 7.73 11.67 4.40
CA THR A 111 8.73 11.58 5.47
C THR A 111 9.62 12.80 5.59
N TYR A 112 9.56 13.70 4.60
CA TYR A 112 10.33 14.93 4.62
C TYR A 112 9.76 15.98 3.66
N TYR A 113 9.89 17.25 4.03
CA TYR A 113 9.71 18.40 3.14
C TYR A 113 10.97 19.24 3.08
N GLY A 114 11.38 19.57 1.86
CA GLY A 114 12.22 20.74 1.57
C GLY A 114 11.36 21.93 1.15
N ASN A 115 12.00 22.97 0.61
CA ASN A 115 11.28 24.14 0.10
C ASN A 115 10.44 23.80 -1.15
N THR A 116 11.05 23.12 -2.13
CA THR A 116 10.41 22.78 -3.43
C THR A 116 10.30 21.27 -3.65
N SER A 117 10.56 20.46 -2.63
CA SER A 117 10.61 19.01 -2.76
C SER A 117 10.02 18.31 -1.56
N LEU A 118 9.48 17.11 -1.75
CA LEU A 118 9.06 16.23 -0.67
C LEU A 118 9.65 14.84 -0.87
N LYS A 119 9.80 14.11 0.23
CA LYS A 119 10.20 12.71 0.22
C LYS A 119 9.01 11.85 0.64
N ILE A 120 8.72 10.83 -0.15
CA ILE A 120 7.77 9.77 0.20
C ILE A 120 8.56 8.50 0.42
N THR A 121 8.37 7.89 1.58
CA THR A 121 8.95 6.58 1.90
C THR A 121 7.85 5.53 1.80
N LEU A 122 8.15 4.43 1.12
CA LEU A 122 7.26 3.28 0.91
C LEU A 122 7.93 2.01 1.41
N ILE A 123 7.14 1.13 2.01
CA ILE A 123 7.55 -0.18 2.52
C ILE A 123 6.69 -1.22 1.83
N GLY A 124 7.34 -2.14 1.12
CA GLY A 124 6.68 -3.33 0.58
C GLY A 124 6.69 -4.43 1.63
N THR A 125 5.52 -4.80 2.15
CA THR A 125 5.42 -5.75 3.27
C THR A 125 4.23 -6.70 3.12
N LYS A 126 4.29 -7.84 3.80
CA LYS A 126 3.19 -8.82 3.85
C LYS A 126 3.04 -9.35 5.27
N SER A 127 1.78 -9.55 5.69
CA SER A 127 1.47 -10.32 6.89
C SER A 127 1.99 -11.76 6.76
N GLY A 128 2.86 -12.20 7.66
CA GLY A 128 3.26 -13.60 7.81
C GLY A 128 2.71 -14.19 9.10
N SER A 129 2.47 -15.50 9.11
CA SER A 129 2.24 -16.25 10.36
C SER A 129 3.57 -16.40 11.13
N LYS A 130 3.52 -16.38 12.47
CA LYS A 130 4.68 -16.65 13.32
C LYS A 130 5.11 -18.13 13.29
N ILE A 131 4.30 -19.00 12.70
CA ILE A 131 4.58 -20.44 12.62
C ILE A 131 5.63 -20.67 11.53
N LYS A 132 6.87 -20.95 11.98
CA LYS A 132 7.91 -21.54 11.14
C LYS A 132 7.46 -22.96 10.77
N ASN A 133 7.27 -23.27 9.49
CA ASN A 133 8.04 -24.35 8.87
C ASN A 133 7.96 -24.36 7.34
N PHE A 134 9.16 -24.44 6.78
CA PHE A 134 9.47 -24.58 5.38
C PHE A 134 9.08 -25.99 4.89
N ALA A 135 8.15 -26.06 3.95
CA ALA A 135 8.11 -27.13 2.94
C ALA A 135 7.32 -26.61 1.73
N PHE A 136 8.04 -26.18 0.70
CA PHE A 136 7.50 -26.00 -0.65
C PHE A 136 7.13 -27.38 -1.19
N SER A 137 5.97 -27.90 -0.76
CA SER A 137 5.41 -29.16 -1.23
C SER A 137 4.21 -28.84 -2.12
N MET A 138 3.99 -29.69 -3.12
CA MET A 138 3.04 -29.58 -4.24
C MET A 138 1.53 -29.51 -3.85
N LYS A 139 1.19 -28.89 -2.72
CA LYS A 139 -0.20 -28.76 -2.23
C LYS A 139 -1.05 -27.79 -3.05
N ASN A 140 -0.44 -26.82 -3.75
CA ASN A 140 -1.16 -25.89 -4.62
C ASN A 140 -1.78 -26.57 -5.86
N LEU A 141 -1.46 -27.86 -6.12
CA LEU A 141 -2.09 -28.63 -7.20
C LEU A 141 -3.44 -29.26 -6.81
N LEU A 142 -3.79 -29.30 -5.52
CA LEU A 142 -4.94 -30.05 -4.99
C LEU A 142 -6.01 -29.17 -4.31
N GLY A 143 -5.91 -27.84 -4.42
CA GLY A 143 -6.92 -26.93 -3.84
C GLY A 143 -7.01 -26.95 -2.31
N VAL A 144 -6.02 -27.52 -1.61
CA VAL A 144 -5.98 -27.53 -0.15
C VAL A 144 -5.29 -26.26 0.32
N VAL A 145 -6.09 -25.28 0.74
CA VAL A 145 -5.59 -24.09 1.43
C VAL A 145 -4.83 -24.56 2.67
N SER A 146 -3.57 -24.18 2.81
CA SER A 146 -2.80 -24.51 4.02
C SER A 146 -3.42 -23.79 5.22
N SER A 147 -3.37 -24.39 6.41
CA SER A 147 -3.87 -23.77 7.65
C SER A 147 -3.26 -22.38 7.91
N GLU A 148 -2.05 -22.13 7.42
CA GLU A 148 -1.37 -20.84 7.49
C GLU A 148 -1.96 -19.79 6.53
N GLN A 149 -2.40 -20.22 5.34
CA GLN A 149 -3.05 -19.33 4.38
C GLN A 149 -4.47 -18.98 4.83
N GLU A 150 -5.17 -19.90 5.51
CA GLU A 150 -6.44 -19.59 6.20
C GLU A 150 -6.25 -18.60 7.35
N GLU A 151 -5.21 -18.77 8.17
CA GLU A 151 -4.88 -17.84 9.27
C GLU A 151 -4.50 -16.45 8.74
N PHE A 152 -3.70 -16.37 7.67
CA PHE A 152 -3.41 -15.13 6.96
C PHE A 152 -4.67 -14.43 6.47
N LEU A 153 -5.53 -15.15 5.73
CA LEU A 153 -6.78 -14.61 5.19
C LEU A 153 -7.73 -14.16 6.30
N LYS A 154 -7.73 -14.85 7.45
CA LYS A 154 -8.51 -14.46 8.63
C LYS A 154 -8.00 -13.17 9.23
N ASN A 155 -6.69 -13.04 9.42
CA ASN A 155 -6.06 -11.83 9.97
C ASN A 155 -6.24 -10.63 9.03
N GLU A 156 -6.14 -10.85 7.72
CA GLU A 156 -6.40 -9.84 6.69
C GLU A 156 -7.85 -9.37 6.72
N LYS A 157 -8.82 -10.29 6.76
CA LYS A 157 -10.24 -9.96 6.93
C LYS A 157 -10.51 -9.21 8.24
N MET A 158 -9.85 -9.60 9.34
CA MET A 158 -9.98 -8.89 10.61
C MET A 158 -9.46 -7.45 10.50
N LEU A 159 -8.30 -7.23 9.87
CA LEU A 159 -7.76 -5.90 9.65
C LEU A 159 -8.70 -5.06 8.78
N GLU A 160 -9.14 -5.57 7.64
CA GLU A 160 -10.05 -4.85 6.74
C GLU A 160 -11.36 -4.50 7.44
N ASN A 161 -11.94 -5.40 8.24
CA ASN A 161 -13.12 -5.10 9.05
C ASN A 161 -12.90 -3.95 10.04
N VAL A 162 -11.71 -3.89 10.67
CA VAL A 162 -11.35 -2.78 11.56
C VAL A 162 -11.21 -1.47 10.77
N LEU A 163 -10.51 -1.49 9.64
CA LEU A 163 -10.36 -0.32 8.77
C LEU A 163 -11.71 0.21 8.25
N GLU A 164 -12.61 -0.68 7.82
CA GLU A 164 -13.96 -0.31 7.39
C GLU A 164 -14.80 0.30 8.51
N LYS A 165 -14.66 -0.21 9.75
CA LYS A 165 -15.36 0.35 10.90
C LYS A 165 -14.93 1.80 11.17
N TYR A 166 -13.64 2.11 11.02
CA TYR A 166 -13.15 3.48 11.14
C TYR A 166 -13.69 4.40 10.05
N ASN A 167 -13.78 3.91 8.81
CA ASN A 167 -14.38 4.66 7.71
C ASN A 167 -15.85 5.02 7.97
N LYS A 168 -16.61 4.14 8.63
CA LYS A 168 -18.04 4.37 8.93
C LYS A 168 -18.29 5.26 10.14
N ASN A 169 -17.49 5.14 11.20
CA ASN A 169 -17.82 5.73 12.50
C ASN A 169 -16.98 6.97 12.87
N ASN A 170 -15.75 7.09 12.37
CA ASN A 170 -14.77 8.08 12.85
C ASN A 170 -14.26 9.02 11.74
N ASN A 171 -15.08 9.30 10.72
CA ASN A 171 -14.64 10.02 9.52
C ASN A 171 -13.37 9.44 8.88
N GLY A 172 -13.12 8.13 9.07
CA GLY A 172 -11.92 7.44 8.60
C GLY A 172 -10.64 7.66 9.42
N LEU A 173 -10.71 8.30 10.60
CA LEU A 173 -9.56 8.47 11.49
C LEU A 173 -9.33 7.22 12.36
N ILE A 174 -8.20 6.57 12.15
CA ILE A 174 -7.79 5.33 12.82
C ILE A 174 -6.87 5.68 14.00
N ASP A 175 -7.24 5.27 15.21
CA ASP A 175 -6.38 5.44 16.38
C ASP A 175 -5.34 4.31 16.44
N MET A 176 -4.05 4.64 16.29
CA MET A 176 -2.98 3.65 16.34
C MET A 176 -2.78 3.04 17.75
N LYS A 177 -3.42 3.59 18.78
CA LYS A 177 -3.42 3.04 20.14
C LYS A 177 -4.53 2.02 20.37
N ASP A 178 -5.44 1.82 19.41
CA ASP A 178 -6.56 0.88 19.51
C ASP A 178 -6.10 -0.54 19.84
N GLU A 179 -6.75 -1.13 20.83
CA GLU A 179 -6.39 -2.43 21.38
C GLU A 179 -6.61 -3.57 20.37
N GLN A 180 -7.60 -3.45 19.47
CA GLN A 180 -7.85 -4.43 18.42
C GLN A 180 -6.72 -4.44 17.39
N LEU A 181 -6.23 -3.25 16.99
CA LEU A 181 -5.07 -3.14 16.08
C LEU A 181 -3.80 -3.73 16.71
N LYS A 182 -3.55 -3.44 17.99
CA LYS A 182 -2.41 -4.03 18.73
C LYS A 182 -2.50 -5.55 18.80
N LYS A 183 -3.67 -6.11 19.12
CA LYS A 183 -3.89 -7.57 19.14
C LYS A 183 -3.63 -8.21 17.78
N ILE A 184 -4.07 -7.57 16.70
CA ILE A 184 -3.80 -8.05 15.33
C ILE A 184 -2.29 -8.00 15.03
N ALA A 185 -1.60 -6.92 15.42
CA ALA A 185 -0.16 -6.77 15.28
C ALA A 185 0.64 -7.85 16.04
N GLU A 186 0.22 -8.19 17.26
CA GLU A 186 0.87 -9.21 18.08
C GLU A 186 0.76 -10.62 17.49
N ASN A 187 -0.31 -10.90 16.75
CA ASN A 187 -0.56 -12.23 16.17
C ASN A 187 0.13 -12.47 14.82
N LYS A 188 0.71 -11.42 14.21
CA LYS A 188 1.39 -11.52 12.91
C LYS A 188 2.86 -11.20 13.00
N LYS A 189 3.60 -11.60 11.97
CA LYS A 189 4.98 -11.15 11.73
C LYS A 189 5.05 -10.59 10.32
N CYS A 190 5.33 -9.30 10.21
CA CYS A 190 5.48 -8.66 8.91
C CYS A 190 6.78 -9.12 8.23
N LEU A 191 6.67 -9.47 6.97
CA LEU A 191 7.79 -9.77 6.09
C LEU A 191 8.00 -8.56 5.19
N ASN A 192 9.11 -7.85 5.39
CA ASN A 192 9.49 -6.74 4.53
C ASN A 192 10.24 -7.29 3.32
N TYR A 193 9.86 -6.81 2.13
CA TYR A 193 10.49 -7.15 0.85
C TYR A 193 11.42 -6.05 0.39
N PHE A 194 10.99 -4.79 0.53
CA PHE A 194 11.74 -3.64 0.07
C PHE A 194 11.37 -2.36 0.80
N LEU A 195 12.27 -1.38 0.75
CA LEU A 195 12.08 0.00 1.18
C LEU A 195 12.39 0.92 0.00
N VAL A 196 11.52 1.88 -0.30
CA VAL A 196 11.74 2.86 -1.39
C VAL A 196 11.58 4.28 -0.88
N ASN A 197 12.46 5.17 -1.32
CA ASN A 197 12.40 6.60 -1.09
C ASN A 197 12.26 7.33 -2.43
N TYR A 198 11.13 8.00 -2.62
CA TYR A 198 10.89 8.89 -3.75
C TYR A 198 11.14 10.33 -3.33
N THR A 199 12.03 11.02 -4.04
CA THR A 199 12.16 12.48 -3.95
C THR A 199 11.39 13.11 -5.10
N LEU A 200 10.32 13.82 -4.76
CA LEU A 200 9.48 14.54 -5.70
C LEU A 200 9.76 16.03 -5.62
N VAL A 201 9.77 16.71 -6.77
CA VAL A 201 9.96 18.16 -6.87
C VAL A 201 8.67 18.78 -7.36
N HIS A 202 8.21 19.79 -6.64
CA HIS A 202 7.06 20.61 -7.03
C HIS A 202 7.48 21.56 -8.16
N VAL A 203 6.75 21.54 -9.27
CA VAL A 203 7.00 22.36 -10.46
C VAL A 203 5.75 23.12 -10.86
N ASP A 204 5.81 24.03 -11.82
CA ASP A 204 4.63 24.58 -12.48
C ASP A 204 4.37 23.89 -13.83
N LYS A 205 3.36 24.36 -14.55
CA LYS A 205 3.02 23.89 -15.90
C LYS A 205 4.14 24.07 -16.95
N TYR A 206 5.16 24.87 -16.64
CA TYR A 206 6.33 25.10 -17.49
C TYR A 206 7.56 24.30 -17.01
N GLY A 207 7.43 23.51 -15.95
CA GLY A 207 8.52 22.73 -15.36
C GLY A 207 9.44 23.54 -14.44
N SER A 208 9.11 24.78 -14.11
CA SER A 208 9.91 25.58 -13.18
C SER A 208 9.61 25.18 -11.74
N LYS A 209 10.65 25.09 -10.89
CA LYS A 209 10.47 24.69 -9.48
C LYS A 209 9.59 25.68 -8.74
N GLN A 210 8.65 25.15 -7.97
CA GLN A 210 7.73 25.93 -7.14
C GLN A 210 7.88 25.52 -5.68
N SER A 211 7.72 26.48 -4.78
CA SER A 211 7.69 26.17 -3.35
C SER A 211 6.44 25.36 -3.01
N ILE A 212 6.59 24.40 -2.10
CA ILE A 212 5.46 23.70 -1.49
C ILE A 212 4.92 24.62 -0.40
N ARG A 213 3.63 24.96 -0.50
CA ARG A 213 2.99 25.89 0.42
C ARG A 213 2.96 25.34 1.85
N GLU A 214 3.06 26.23 2.83
CA GLU A 214 3.08 25.84 4.26
C GLU A 214 1.74 25.29 4.75
N ASP A 215 0.63 25.72 4.16
CA ASP A 215 -0.72 25.16 4.41
C ASP A 215 -0.81 23.69 3.99
N TYR A 216 -0.17 23.31 2.88
CA TYR A 216 -0.09 21.91 2.47
C TYR A 216 0.72 21.07 3.46
N LYS A 217 1.87 21.60 3.93
CA LYS A 217 2.73 20.91 4.90
C LYS A 217 2.05 20.76 6.27
N SER A 218 1.21 21.71 6.67
CA SER A 218 0.49 21.64 7.94
C SER A 218 -0.68 20.66 7.89
N VAL A 219 -1.38 20.56 6.75
CA VAL A 219 -2.46 19.58 6.53
C VAL A 219 -1.90 18.16 6.37
N TYR A 220 -0.74 18.01 5.72
CA TYR A 220 -0.10 16.72 5.48
C TYR A 220 1.32 16.70 6.08
N PRO A 221 1.45 16.62 7.41
CA PRO A 221 2.74 16.70 8.08
C PRO A 221 3.63 15.49 7.76
N PRO A 222 4.96 15.68 7.72
CA PRO A 222 5.89 14.58 7.51
C PRO A 222 5.95 13.67 8.75
N MET A 223 6.08 12.37 8.52
CA MET A 223 6.24 11.35 9.55
C MET A 223 7.69 10.87 9.60
N GLU A 224 8.21 10.62 10.81
CA GLU A 224 9.51 9.98 10.97
C GLU A 224 9.51 8.57 10.35
N VAL A 225 10.62 8.19 9.71
CA VAL A 225 10.73 6.91 9.00
C VAL A 225 10.55 5.73 9.96
N GLU A 226 11.05 5.85 11.18
CA GLU A 226 10.94 4.85 12.24
C GLU A 226 9.48 4.63 12.64
N LYS A 227 8.72 5.72 12.83
CA LYS A 227 7.27 5.64 13.12
C LYS A 227 6.50 5.04 11.95
N LEU A 228 6.86 5.38 10.71
CA LEU A 228 6.25 4.77 9.53
C LEU A 228 6.48 3.25 9.49
N LYS A 229 7.68 2.79 9.86
CA LYS A 229 7.99 1.35 9.97
C LYS A 229 7.17 0.67 11.07
N GLU A 230 6.98 1.32 12.22
CA GLU A 230 6.12 0.82 13.30
C GLU A 230 4.67 0.67 12.84
N ILE A 231 4.12 1.69 12.18
CA ILE A 231 2.77 1.66 11.61
C ILE A 231 2.64 0.57 10.56
N ALA A 232 3.61 0.46 9.65
CA ALA A 232 3.63 -0.61 8.64
C ALA A 232 3.63 -2.00 9.28
N ASN A 233 4.32 -2.18 10.42
CA ASN A 233 4.27 -3.43 11.15
C ASN A 233 2.90 -3.70 11.81
N ILE A 234 2.16 -2.67 12.16
CA ILE A 234 0.81 -2.81 12.74
C ILE A 234 -0.23 -3.15 11.68
N ILE A 235 -0.10 -2.63 10.45
CA ILE A 235 -1.12 -2.77 9.40
C ILE A 235 -0.71 -3.65 8.19
N CYS A 236 0.43 -4.35 8.26
CA CYS A 236 0.75 -5.41 7.30
C CYS A 236 -0.30 -6.55 7.34
#